data_AF-A0A6I8VL42-F1
#
_entry.id   AF-A0A6I8VL42-F1
#
_cell.length_a   1.000
_cell.length_b   1.000
_cell.length_c   1.000
_cell.angle_alpha   90.00
_cell.angle_beta   90.00
_cell.angle_gamma   90.00
#
_symmetry.space_group_name_H-M   'P 1'
#
loop_
_entity.id
_entity.type
_entity.pdbx_description
1 polymer ?
#
loop_
_entity_poly.entity_id
_entity_poly.type
_entity_poly.pdbx_seq_one_letter_code
_entity_poly.pdbx_strand_id
1 'polypeptide(L)'
;MDSNQSAVIAALRHGSEATSDGKRSRSLSQGTYGSLGTADDIFIAVDAVSGSVSESTPLLDKAAAPPPSPPSNHTKDCLNWRSVGLLVMCVSALGLAVYLLWRQTQLPGLGYRLSLIEHDIWSDMDLHGQGSRLLDPFAVVSVYFTHTSSAACSDDCLELLHRLQQKHRLEELPYNFLITGDCQAFEARGWQYESHFAELPQATSLVVAFVGDFSQRPPSDCQLATAQALLLESLKRRRLHPEYNLFVVGNAEAVQQELQLWPRYGGRRRRKRREVE
;
A
#
# COMPACT_ATOMS: atom_id res chain seq x y z
N MET A 1 49.49 -39.12 -24.18
CA MET A 1 50.43 -38.95 -25.30
C MET A 1 50.09 -37.64 -25.96
N ASP A 2 51.07 -36.73 -25.86
CA ASP A 2 51.28 -35.39 -26.46
C ASP A 2 50.26 -34.27 -26.15
N SER A 3 50.56 -33.17 -25.44
CA SER A 3 51.72 -32.25 -25.28
C SER A 3 51.73 -31.04 -26.22
N ASN A 4 51.82 -29.84 -25.59
CA ASN A 4 52.39 -28.56 -26.04
C ASN A 4 51.56 -27.72 -27.04
N GLN A 5 51.36 -26.39 -26.92
CA GLN A 5 52.06 -25.25 -26.28
C GLN A 5 51.01 -24.17 -25.88
N SER A 6 51.01 -23.42 -24.76
CA SER A 6 52.00 -22.57 -24.06
C SER A 6 52.15 -21.13 -24.59
N ALA A 7 51.44 -20.21 -23.91
CA ALA A 7 51.78 -18.86 -23.41
C ALA A 7 52.91 -17.97 -24.03
N VAL A 8 52.62 -16.67 -24.12
CA VAL A 8 53.56 -15.51 -24.04
C VAL A 8 52.77 -14.35 -23.36
N ILE A 9 53.02 -13.98 -22.07
CA ILE A 9 53.98 -12.98 -21.52
C ILE A 9 53.74 -11.55 -22.05
N ALA A 10 53.82 -10.42 -21.32
CA ALA A 10 53.76 -9.97 -19.93
C ALA A 10 54.05 -8.44 -19.97
N ALA A 11 53.49 -7.70 -19.00
CA ALA A 11 54.05 -6.51 -18.33
C ALA A 11 54.34 -5.19 -19.10
N LEU A 12 53.87 -4.08 -18.49
CA LEU A 12 54.54 -2.80 -18.16
C LEU A 12 53.42 -1.89 -17.58
N ARG A 13 53.27 -1.56 -16.28
CA ARG A 13 54.13 -1.07 -15.18
C ARG A 13 54.54 0.41 -15.32
N HIS A 14 54.26 1.18 -14.25
CA HIS A 14 54.64 2.57 -13.90
C HIS A 14 53.83 3.71 -14.57
N GLY A 15 53.43 4.79 -13.89
CA GLY A 15 53.67 5.27 -12.53
C GLY A 15 53.30 6.77 -12.39
N SER A 16 53.28 7.27 -11.14
CA SER A 16 53.33 8.67 -10.67
C SER A 16 52.06 9.57 -10.69
N GLU A 17 51.40 9.66 -9.53
CA GLU A 17 51.65 10.63 -8.44
C GLU A 17 51.94 12.11 -8.78
N ALA A 18 51.12 13.04 -8.23
CA ALA A 18 51.48 14.27 -7.46
C ALA A 18 50.37 15.35 -7.57
N THR A 19 49.68 15.69 -6.46
CA THR A 19 49.73 16.96 -5.67
C THR A 19 49.11 18.19 -6.38
N SER A 20 48.46 19.21 -5.78
CA SER A 20 48.55 19.86 -4.47
C SER A 20 47.34 20.83 -4.27
N ASP A 21 46.97 21.02 -3.00
CA ASP A 21 46.43 22.20 -2.29
C ASP A 21 45.35 23.15 -2.84
N GLY A 22 44.41 23.47 -1.93
CA GLY A 22 43.46 24.58 -2.08
C GLY A 22 42.63 24.89 -0.82
N LYS A 23 43.24 25.61 0.12
CA LYS A 23 42.74 26.16 1.40
C LYS A 23 41.33 26.80 1.40
N ARG A 24 40.57 26.48 2.47
CA ARG A 24 39.85 27.36 3.43
C ARG A 24 38.70 28.26 2.93
N SER A 25 37.50 28.06 3.50
CA SER A 25 36.84 29.07 4.36
C SER A 25 35.62 28.50 5.10
N ARG A 26 35.55 28.81 6.40
CA ARG A 26 34.37 28.67 7.27
C ARG A 26 33.36 29.75 6.88
N SER A 27 32.07 29.43 6.87
CA SER A 27 31.07 30.37 7.40
C SER A 27 29.93 29.62 8.05
N LEU A 28 29.77 29.93 9.33
CA LEU A 28 28.75 29.51 10.25
C LEU A 28 27.66 30.58 10.18
N SER A 29 26.45 30.26 9.73
CA SER A 29 25.31 31.17 9.86
C SER A 29 24.49 30.77 11.08
N GLN A 30 24.86 31.36 12.21
CA GLN A 30 24.00 31.50 13.38
C GLN A 30 22.87 32.48 13.02
N GLY A 31 21.62 32.03 13.13
CA GLY A 31 20.46 32.91 13.22
C GLY A 31 20.30 33.37 14.66
N THR A 32 20.69 34.61 14.95
CA THR A 32 20.48 35.27 16.24
C THR A 32 19.15 36.02 16.20
N TYR A 33 18.20 35.60 17.04
CA TYR A 33 17.00 36.37 17.36
C TYR A 33 17.39 37.56 18.26
N GLY A 34 17.27 38.80 17.76
CA GLY A 34 17.12 40.03 18.54
C GLY A 34 15.69 40.54 18.34
N SER A 35 14.89 40.75 19.37
CA SER A 35 14.91 41.86 20.34
C SER A 35 14.16 43.11 19.86
N LEU A 36 13.01 43.30 20.51
CA LEU A 36 12.23 44.51 20.81
C LEU A 36 12.02 45.59 19.72
N GLY A 37 10.74 45.78 19.38
CA GLY A 37 10.18 47.03 18.90
C GLY A 37 8.70 47.15 19.31
N THR A 38 8.50 47.77 20.48
CA THR A 38 7.49 48.81 20.77
C THR A 38 6.04 48.60 20.27
N ALA A 39 5.17 48.15 21.19
CA ALA A 39 3.74 48.42 21.15
C ALA A 39 3.46 49.69 21.98
N ASP A 40 2.76 50.65 21.39
CA ASP A 40 2.35 51.90 22.01
C ASP A 40 1.35 51.65 23.15
N ASP A 41 1.75 51.95 24.38
CA ASP A 41 0.88 52.06 25.54
C ASP A 41 0.20 53.44 25.53
N ILE A 42 -1.10 53.46 25.22
CA ILE A 42 -1.97 54.62 25.49
C ILE A 42 -2.47 54.50 26.93
N PHE A 43 -1.88 55.30 27.82
CA PHE A 43 -2.35 55.50 29.18
C PHE A 43 -3.57 56.42 29.19
N ILE A 44 -4.73 55.91 29.61
CA ILE A 44 -5.88 56.73 29.98
C ILE A 44 -5.75 57.04 31.47
N ALA A 45 -5.50 58.32 31.78
CA ALA A 45 -5.51 58.85 33.13
C ALA A 45 -6.93 58.78 33.71
N VAL A 46 -7.06 58.15 34.88
CA VAL A 46 -8.28 58.14 35.70
C VAL A 46 -8.15 59.31 36.67
N ASP A 47 -8.78 60.44 36.36
CA ASP A 47 -8.96 61.51 37.34
C ASP A 47 -10.14 61.16 38.25
N ALA A 48 -9.80 60.61 39.42
CA ALA A 48 -10.67 60.61 40.58
C ALA A 48 -10.61 62.00 41.23
N VAL A 49 -11.57 62.88 40.91
CA VAL A 49 -11.83 64.09 41.71
C VAL A 49 -13.09 63.87 42.53
N SER A 50 -12.87 63.50 43.78
CA SER A 50 -13.77 63.72 44.91
C SER A 50 -13.77 65.20 45.27
N GLY A 51 -14.92 65.86 45.16
CA GLY A 51 -15.11 67.25 45.57
C GLY A 51 -16.57 67.54 45.85
N SER A 52 -16.97 67.38 47.11
CA SER A 52 -18.26 67.81 47.64
C SER A 52 -18.30 69.33 47.79
N VAL A 53 -19.18 70.01 47.05
CA VAL A 53 -19.67 71.34 47.45
C VAL A 53 -21.18 71.39 47.19
N SER A 54 -21.91 71.65 48.26
CA SER A 54 -23.34 71.89 48.33
C SER A 54 -23.58 73.40 48.28
N GLU A 55 -24.49 73.88 47.41
CA GLU A 55 -25.53 74.87 47.77
C GLU A 55 -26.50 75.21 46.62
N SER A 56 -27.79 75.12 46.95
CA SER A 56 -28.90 76.03 46.60
C SER A 56 -29.55 76.04 45.20
N THR A 57 -30.71 75.35 45.16
CA THR A 57 -31.93 75.43 44.31
C THR A 57 -32.51 76.84 43.99
N PRO A 58 -33.60 77.02 43.19
CA PRO A 58 -34.39 76.08 42.34
C PRO A 58 -34.86 76.63 40.93
N LEU A 59 -35.62 75.78 40.21
CA LEU A 59 -36.65 76.04 39.16
C LEU A 59 -36.25 75.73 37.70
N LEU A 60 -36.74 74.62 37.14
CA LEU A 60 -37.93 74.56 36.25
C LEU A 60 -38.12 73.14 35.66
N ASP A 61 -39.33 72.61 35.83
CA ASP A 61 -40.08 71.66 34.99
C ASP A 61 -39.51 70.28 34.55
N LYS A 62 -39.97 69.32 35.36
CA LYS A 62 -40.39 67.94 35.06
C LYS A 62 -40.88 67.70 33.61
N ALA A 63 -40.06 67.03 32.80
CA ALA A 63 -40.52 66.24 31.66
C ALA A 63 -40.17 64.76 31.88
N ALA A 64 -41.19 63.92 32.00
CA ALA A 64 -41.03 62.49 32.19
C ALA A 64 -40.57 61.82 30.88
N ALA A 65 -39.40 61.18 30.88
CA ALA A 65 -38.96 60.28 29.82
C ALA A 65 -39.46 58.84 30.10
N PRO A 66 -39.86 58.05 29.08
CA PRO A 66 -40.27 56.66 29.26
C PRO A 66 -39.05 55.78 29.60
N PRO A 67 -39.25 54.62 30.27
CA PRO A 67 -38.14 53.80 30.74
C PRO A 67 -37.34 53.19 29.56
N PRO A 68 -36.01 53.02 29.72
CA PRO A 68 -35.18 52.40 28.69
C PRO A 68 -35.53 50.92 28.52
N SER A 69 -35.75 50.49 27.28
CA SER A 69 -35.83 49.08 26.90
C SER A 69 -34.50 48.36 27.20
N PRO A 70 -34.52 47.08 27.63
CA PRO A 70 -33.29 46.36 27.94
C PRO A 70 -32.45 46.11 26.68
N PRO A 71 -31.12 46.14 26.75
CA PRO A 71 -30.27 45.79 25.62
C PRO A 71 -30.43 44.30 25.29
N SER A 72 -30.91 44.01 24.08
CA SER A 72 -30.98 42.65 23.54
C SER A 72 -29.57 42.08 23.34
N ASN A 73 -29.27 40.95 23.98
CA ASN A 73 -28.01 40.18 23.91
C ASN A 73 -27.78 39.50 22.54
N HIS A 74 -27.94 40.22 21.42
CA HIS A 74 -27.85 39.68 20.06
C HIS A 74 -26.44 39.19 19.65
N THR A 75 -25.40 39.50 20.42
CA THR A 75 -24.02 39.09 20.12
C THR A 75 -23.70 37.65 20.54
N LYS A 76 -24.41 37.09 21.52
CA LYS A 76 -24.21 35.70 21.99
C LYS A 76 -24.74 34.67 20.99
N ASP A 77 -25.85 34.96 20.34
CA ASP A 77 -26.49 34.02 19.42
C ASP A 77 -25.70 33.86 18.11
N CYS A 78 -25.07 34.95 17.64
CA CYS A 78 -24.20 34.94 16.46
C CYS A 78 -22.91 34.15 16.67
N LEU A 79 -22.32 34.21 17.86
CA LEU A 79 -21.10 33.46 18.17
C LEU A 79 -21.38 31.95 18.26
N ASN A 80 -22.56 31.58 18.78
CA ASN A 80 -23.01 30.20 18.87
C ASN A 80 -23.24 29.56 17.51
N TRP A 81 -23.81 30.28 16.54
CA TRP A 81 -24.06 29.70 15.21
C TRP A 81 -22.75 29.48 14.41
N ARG A 82 -21.80 30.41 14.53
CA ARG A 82 -20.49 30.29 13.86
C ARG A 82 -19.63 29.17 14.46
N SER A 83 -19.66 29.01 15.78
CA SER A 83 -18.97 27.90 16.45
C SER A 83 -19.59 26.55 16.12
N VAL A 84 -20.94 26.45 16.08
CA VAL A 84 -21.65 25.23 15.67
C VAL A 84 -21.31 24.85 14.23
N GLY A 85 -21.29 25.81 13.30
CA GLY A 85 -20.90 25.56 11.91
C GLY A 85 -19.48 25.00 11.76
N LEU A 86 -18.51 25.56 12.51
CA LEU A 86 -17.13 25.06 12.53
C LEU A 86 -17.03 23.65 13.13
N LEU A 87 -17.78 23.36 14.19
CA LEU A 87 -17.81 22.03 14.80
C LEU A 87 -18.35 20.98 13.83
N VAL A 88 -19.43 21.27 13.10
CA VAL A 88 -19.99 20.35 12.10
C VAL A 88 -18.99 20.08 10.97
N MET A 89 -18.32 21.13 10.47
CA MET A 89 -17.29 20.98 9.44
C MET A 89 -16.13 20.11 9.94
N CYS A 90 -15.63 20.37 11.16
CA CYS A 90 -14.56 19.57 11.77
C CYS A 90 -14.97 18.12 11.96
N VAL A 91 -16.18 17.84 12.45
CA VAL A 91 -16.67 16.46 12.63
C VAL A 91 -16.80 15.76 11.28
N SER A 92 -17.28 16.44 10.24
CA SER A 92 -17.35 15.87 8.89
C SER A 92 -15.98 15.56 8.30
N ALA A 93 -15.01 16.46 8.49
CA ALA A 93 -13.64 16.29 8.03
C ALA A 93 -12.93 15.16 8.78
N LEU A 94 -13.13 15.06 10.10
CA LEU A 94 -12.63 13.94 10.91
C LEU A 94 -13.31 12.63 10.52
N GLY A 95 -14.61 12.63 10.25
CA GLY A 95 -15.35 11.47 9.77
C GLY A 95 -14.83 10.99 8.41
N LEU A 96 -14.59 11.90 7.47
CA LEU A 96 -13.96 11.59 6.18
C LEU A 96 -12.52 11.12 6.35
N ALA A 97 -11.72 11.76 7.21
CA ALA A 97 -10.34 11.33 7.48
C ALA A 97 -10.31 9.93 8.09
N VAL A 98 -11.15 9.65 9.09
CA VAL A 98 -11.31 8.32 9.70
C VAL A 98 -11.84 7.31 8.68
N TYR A 99 -12.78 7.69 7.82
CA TYR A 99 -13.29 6.83 6.75
C TYR A 99 -12.21 6.51 5.72
N LEU A 100 -11.40 7.50 5.33
CA LEU A 100 -10.29 7.31 4.40
C LEU A 100 -9.16 6.52 5.06
N LEU A 101 -8.88 6.73 6.34
CA LEU A 101 -7.94 5.93 7.13
C LEU A 101 -8.44 4.48 7.26
N TRP A 102 -9.72 4.27 7.55
CA TRP A 102 -10.34 2.96 7.59
C TRP A 102 -10.25 2.27 6.23
N ARG A 103 -10.52 3.00 5.14
CA ARG A 103 -10.35 2.51 3.77
C ARG A 103 -8.88 2.21 3.46
N GLN A 104 -7.95 3.01 3.97
CA GLN A 104 -6.51 2.77 3.87
C GLN A 104 -6.04 1.59 4.74
N THR A 105 -6.68 1.28 5.87
CA THR A 105 -6.39 0.06 6.66
C THR A 105 -6.96 -1.20 6.03
N GLN A 106 -8.01 -1.07 5.23
CA GLN A 106 -8.56 -2.16 4.40
C GLN A 106 -7.72 -2.39 3.14
N LEU A 107 -6.86 -1.43 2.73
CA LEU A 107 -5.72 -1.73 1.89
C LEU A 107 -4.60 -2.22 2.81
N PRO A 108 -4.07 -3.43 2.66
CA PRO A 108 -2.87 -3.78 3.41
C PRO A 108 -1.79 -2.79 3.00
N GLY A 109 -1.41 -1.92 3.94
CA GLY A 109 -0.21 -1.09 3.84
C GLY A 109 0.98 -2.02 3.85
N LEU A 110 1.26 -2.65 2.72
CA LEU A 110 2.39 -3.54 2.56
C LEU A 110 3.65 -2.67 2.54
N GLY A 111 4.23 -2.47 3.72
CA GLY A 111 5.67 -2.27 3.86
C GLY A 111 6.47 -3.45 3.25
N TYR A 112 5.77 -4.52 2.86
CA TYR A 112 6.27 -5.63 2.07
C TYR A 112 6.35 -5.26 0.58
N ARG A 113 7.55 -5.16 0.04
CA ARG A 113 7.77 -5.03 -1.40
C ARG A 113 7.63 -6.41 -2.05
N LEU A 114 6.83 -6.51 -3.12
CA LEU A 114 6.76 -7.73 -3.91
C LEU A 114 8.15 -8.04 -4.50
N SER A 115 8.77 -9.13 -4.06
CA SER A 115 9.94 -9.71 -4.71
C SER A 115 9.46 -10.68 -5.78
N LEU A 116 9.35 -10.19 -7.01
CA LEU A 116 8.96 -11.00 -8.17
C LEU A 116 10.20 -11.41 -8.95
N ILE A 117 10.36 -12.71 -9.16
CA ILE A 117 11.39 -13.29 -10.03
C ILE A 117 10.70 -13.64 -11.35
N GLU A 118 11.14 -12.97 -12.41
CA GLU A 118 10.59 -13.09 -13.77
C GLU A 118 10.95 -14.45 -14.38
N HIS A 119 10.09 -14.93 -15.27
CA HIS A 119 10.14 -16.29 -15.83
C HIS A 119 11.49 -16.61 -16.50
N ASP A 120 12.06 -15.65 -17.23
CA ASP A 120 13.33 -15.77 -17.95
C ASP A 120 14.57 -15.90 -17.04
N ILE A 121 14.43 -15.57 -15.75
CA ILE A 121 15.52 -15.66 -14.77
C ILE A 121 15.65 -17.07 -14.20
N TRP A 122 14.52 -17.76 -13.96
CA TRP A 122 14.52 -19.02 -13.21
C TRP A 122 14.06 -20.25 -14.01
N SER A 123 13.33 -20.05 -15.10
CA SER A 123 12.76 -21.13 -15.92
C SER A 123 13.37 -21.16 -17.30
N ASP A 124 13.86 -22.33 -17.71
CA ASP A 124 14.36 -22.58 -19.07
C ASP A 124 13.25 -23.00 -20.05
N MET A 125 11.98 -22.98 -19.64
CA MET A 125 10.86 -23.47 -20.44
C MET A 125 10.36 -22.42 -21.43
N ASP A 126 10.30 -22.73 -22.73
CA ASP A 126 9.79 -21.78 -23.72
C ASP A 126 8.26 -21.63 -23.67
N LEU A 127 7.79 -20.41 -23.39
CA LEU A 127 6.39 -20.04 -23.41
C LEU A 127 5.89 -19.58 -24.78
N HIS A 128 6.71 -19.47 -25.82
CA HIS A 128 6.29 -19.05 -27.15
C HIS A 128 5.82 -20.22 -28.06
N GLY A 129 5.86 -21.46 -27.55
CA GLY A 129 5.49 -22.67 -28.28
C GLY A 129 3.98 -22.89 -28.52
N GLN A 130 3.66 -23.94 -29.27
CA GLN A 130 2.33 -24.23 -29.85
C GLN A 130 1.18 -24.55 -28.85
N GLY A 131 1.39 -24.35 -27.54
CA GLY A 131 0.43 -24.63 -26.47
C GLY A 131 0.11 -23.45 -25.55
N SER A 132 0.79 -22.31 -25.70
CA SER A 132 0.58 -21.12 -24.86
C SER A 132 -0.47 -20.19 -25.49
N ARG A 133 -1.59 -20.03 -24.79
CA ARG A 133 -2.63 -19.08 -25.17
C ARG A 133 -2.39 -17.77 -24.45
N LEU A 134 -2.60 -16.66 -25.16
CA LEU A 134 -2.47 -15.33 -24.58
C LEU A 134 -3.64 -15.04 -23.66
N LEU A 135 -3.34 -14.50 -22.48
CA LEU A 135 -4.33 -13.99 -21.56
C LEU A 135 -4.79 -12.61 -22.05
N ASP A 136 -6.10 -12.37 -22.10
CA ASP A 136 -6.61 -11.02 -22.35
C ASP A 136 -6.41 -10.18 -21.07
N PRO A 137 -5.54 -9.14 -21.08
CA PRO A 137 -5.24 -8.35 -19.89
C PRO A 137 -6.46 -7.65 -19.30
N PHE A 138 -7.49 -7.37 -20.12
CA PHE A 138 -8.69 -6.67 -19.70
C PHE A 138 -9.82 -7.59 -19.24
N ALA A 139 -9.71 -8.91 -19.50
CA ALA A 139 -10.74 -9.88 -19.16
C ALA A 139 -10.48 -10.62 -17.83
N VAL A 140 -9.35 -10.35 -17.17
CA VAL A 140 -8.99 -11.00 -15.91
C VAL A 140 -9.83 -10.46 -14.75
N VAL A 141 -10.88 -11.21 -14.39
CA VAL A 141 -11.84 -10.84 -13.33
C VAL A 141 -11.79 -11.79 -12.14
N SER A 142 -11.00 -12.85 -12.20
CA SER A 142 -10.91 -13.87 -11.15
C SER A 142 -9.48 -14.29 -10.86
N VAL A 143 -9.14 -14.44 -9.59
CA VAL A 143 -7.87 -15.04 -9.16
C VAL A 143 -8.16 -16.28 -8.34
N TYR A 144 -7.56 -17.39 -8.76
CA TYR A 144 -7.71 -18.69 -8.12
C TYR A 144 -6.44 -19.04 -7.35
N PHE A 145 -6.60 -19.36 -6.08
CA PHE A 145 -5.52 -19.81 -5.22
C PHE A 145 -5.56 -21.33 -5.05
N THR A 146 -4.39 -21.94 -5.05
CA THR A 146 -4.18 -23.38 -4.84
C THR A 146 -2.83 -23.62 -4.16
N HIS A 147 -2.48 -24.88 -3.94
CA HIS A 147 -1.15 -25.29 -3.51
C HIS A 147 -0.49 -26.25 -4.50
N THR A 148 0.81 -26.45 -4.40
CA THR A 148 1.56 -27.42 -5.24
C THR A 148 1.49 -28.86 -4.72
N SER A 149 1.03 -29.07 -3.47
CA SER A 149 1.09 -30.36 -2.77
C SER A 149 2.51 -30.93 -2.69
N SER A 150 3.50 -30.04 -2.64
CA SER A 150 4.92 -30.40 -2.53
C SER A 150 5.41 -30.30 -1.09
N ALA A 151 6.67 -30.67 -0.86
CA ALA A 151 7.35 -30.24 0.36
C ALA A 151 7.33 -28.70 0.45
N ALA A 152 7.26 -28.18 1.67
CA ALA A 152 7.53 -26.77 1.92
C ALA A 152 9.02 -26.50 1.72
N CYS A 153 9.35 -25.29 1.27
CA CYS A 153 10.71 -24.79 1.19
C CYS A 153 10.83 -23.56 2.08
N SER A 154 11.97 -23.38 2.75
CA SER A 154 12.21 -22.24 3.65
C SER A 154 13.28 -21.29 3.11
N ASP A 155 14.33 -21.85 2.52
CA ASP A 155 15.45 -21.13 1.92
C ASP A 155 15.76 -21.75 0.55
N ASP A 156 16.16 -20.93 -0.42
CA ASP A 156 16.58 -21.31 -1.78
C ASP A 156 15.63 -22.32 -2.46
N CYS A 157 14.41 -21.85 -2.73
CA CYS A 157 13.34 -22.69 -3.27
C CYS A 157 13.51 -23.08 -4.75
N LEU A 158 14.55 -22.60 -5.43
CA LEU A 158 14.77 -22.81 -6.89
C LEU A 158 14.84 -24.30 -7.24
N GLU A 159 15.60 -25.09 -6.49
CA GLU A 159 15.77 -26.52 -6.78
C GLU A 159 14.42 -27.27 -6.71
N LEU A 160 13.56 -26.89 -5.75
CA LEU A 160 12.23 -27.47 -5.63
C LEU A 160 11.35 -27.11 -6.83
N LEU A 161 11.42 -25.86 -7.31
CA LEU A 161 10.67 -25.42 -8.48
C LEU A 161 11.08 -26.19 -9.74
N HIS A 162 12.39 -26.38 -9.95
CA HIS A 162 12.89 -27.19 -11.08
C HIS A 162 12.44 -28.66 -11.00
N ARG A 163 12.43 -29.27 -9.79
CA ARG A 163 11.88 -30.62 -9.61
C ARG A 163 10.39 -30.69 -9.95
N LEU A 164 9.61 -29.66 -9.61
CA LEU A 164 8.20 -29.57 -9.98
C LEU A 164 8.01 -29.47 -11.50
N GLN A 165 8.84 -28.69 -12.19
CA GLN A 165 8.82 -28.59 -13.65
C GLN A 165 9.15 -29.92 -14.33
N GLN A 166 10.18 -30.62 -13.87
CA GLN A 166 10.56 -31.95 -14.38
C GLN A 166 9.41 -32.95 -14.26
N LYS A 167 8.66 -32.91 -13.16
CA LYS A 167 7.46 -33.74 -12.96
C LYS A 167 6.33 -33.41 -13.94
N HIS A 168 6.24 -32.15 -14.39
CA HIS A 168 5.25 -31.67 -15.34
C HIS A 168 5.57 -31.97 -16.81
N ARG A 169 6.51 -32.88 -17.08
CA ARG A 169 6.82 -33.44 -18.42
C ARG A 169 7.34 -32.42 -19.43
N LEU A 170 8.26 -31.56 -19.01
CA LEU A 170 8.96 -30.58 -19.88
C LEU A 170 8.04 -29.48 -20.45
N GLU A 171 6.89 -29.25 -19.84
CA GLU A 171 6.08 -28.04 -20.05
C GLU A 171 6.16 -27.14 -18.81
N GLU A 172 5.94 -25.84 -19.01
CA GLU A 172 5.87 -24.90 -17.88
C GLU A 172 4.72 -25.27 -16.94
N LEU A 173 4.95 -25.05 -15.64
CA LEU A 173 3.97 -25.31 -14.57
C LEU A 173 2.59 -24.71 -14.93
N PRO A 174 1.50 -25.37 -14.51
CA PRO A 174 0.15 -25.00 -14.92
C PRO A 174 -0.38 -23.71 -14.26
N TYR A 175 0.47 -22.98 -13.54
CA TYR A 175 0.13 -21.79 -12.75
C TYR A 175 0.64 -20.51 -13.43
N ASN A 176 0.03 -19.36 -13.10
CA ASN A 176 0.57 -18.06 -13.51
C ASN A 176 1.73 -17.65 -12.61
N PHE A 177 1.53 -17.78 -11.30
CA PHE A 177 2.50 -17.39 -10.28
C PHE A 177 2.63 -18.48 -9.22
N LEU A 178 3.85 -18.63 -8.70
CA LEU A 178 4.14 -19.44 -7.53
C LEU A 178 4.64 -18.56 -6.39
N ILE A 179 4.26 -18.89 -5.15
CA ILE A 179 4.72 -18.18 -3.96
C ILE A 179 5.40 -19.17 -3.05
N THR A 180 6.70 -18.99 -2.90
CA THR A 180 7.62 -19.87 -2.16
C THR A 180 7.68 -19.49 -0.68
N GLY A 181 8.15 -20.41 0.17
CA GLY A 181 8.19 -20.17 1.62
C GLY A 181 9.29 -19.21 2.07
N ASP A 182 10.24 -18.88 1.19
CA ASP A 182 11.19 -17.75 1.30
C ASP A 182 10.53 -16.38 0.99
N CYS A 183 9.21 -16.38 0.84
CA CYS A 183 8.37 -15.20 0.64
C CYS A 183 8.55 -14.52 -0.73
N GLN A 184 9.16 -15.20 -1.70
CA GLN A 184 9.29 -14.70 -3.07
C GLN A 184 8.11 -15.14 -3.96
N ALA A 185 7.82 -14.34 -4.97
CA ALA A 185 6.90 -14.70 -6.04
C ALA A 185 7.70 -15.06 -7.30
N PHE A 186 7.38 -16.18 -7.92
CA PHE A 186 7.98 -16.65 -9.17
C PHE A 186 6.94 -16.58 -10.28
N GLU A 187 7.31 -15.94 -11.38
CA GLU A 187 6.51 -15.88 -12.59
C GLU A 187 6.70 -17.17 -13.39
N ALA A 188 5.67 -18.02 -13.45
CA ALA A 188 5.65 -19.14 -14.40
C ALA A 188 5.08 -18.63 -15.72
N ARG A 189 3.76 -18.66 -15.90
CA ARG A 189 3.10 -18.13 -17.10
C ARG A 189 2.81 -16.63 -17.03
N GLY A 190 2.85 -16.07 -15.82
CA GLY A 190 2.72 -14.65 -15.59
C GLY A 190 1.38 -14.05 -16.00
N TRP A 191 1.39 -12.76 -16.33
CA TRP A 191 0.18 -12.04 -16.79
C TRP A 191 -0.06 -12.16 -18.30
N GLN A 192 0.85 -12.78 -19.05
CA GLN A 192 0.80 -12.80 -20.51
C GLN A 192 0.10 -14.05 -21.04
N TYR A 193 0.20 -15.17 -20.31
CA TYR A 193 -0.27 -16.45 -20.79
C TYR A 193 -1.34 -17.05 -19.88
N GLU A 194 -2.28 -17.79 -20.48
CA GLU A 194 -3.28 -18.56 -19.74
C GLU A 194 -2.64 -19.68 -18.92
N SER A 195 -3.16 -19.89 -17.71
CA SER A 195 -2.84 -21.07 -16.91
C SER A 195 -3.29 -22.35 -17.62
N HIS A 196 -2.50 -23.42 -17.53
CA HIS A 196 -2.92 -24.77 -17.91
C HIS A 196 -3.55 -25.55 -16.74
N PHE A 197 -3.95 -24.85 -15.67
CA PHE A 197 -4.66 -25.45 -14.55
C PHE A 197 -6.05 -25.90 -15.02
N ALA A 198 -6.14 -27.18 -15.38
CA ALA A 198 -7.40 -27.82 -15.76
C ALA A 198 -8.45 -27.55 -14.67
N GLU A 199 -9.67 -27.20 -15.06
CA GLU A 199 -10.86 -26.86 -14.23
C GLU A 199 -11.25 -25.38 -14.15
N LEU A 200 -10.48 -24.46 -14.75
CA LEU A 200 -10.78 -23.03 -14.70
C LEU A 200 -11.24 -22.42 -16.04
N PRO A 201 -11.99 -21.29 -16.02
CA PRO A 201 -12.34 -20.58 -17.24
C PRO A 201 -11.06 -20.09 -17.90
N GLN A 202 -10.87 -20.49 -19.16
CA GLN A 202 -9.72 -20.06 -19.96
C GLN A 202 -9.80 -18.54 -20.22
N ALA A 203 -8.66 -17.92 -20.49
CA ALA A 203 -8.49 -16.51 -20.88
C ALA A 203 -8.92 -15.40 -19.88
N THR A 204 -9.50 -15.73 -18.71
CA THR A 204 -10.16 -14.72 -17.84
C THR A 204 -9.76 -14.80 -16.37
N SER A 205 -8.72 -15.60 -16.07
CA SER A 205 -8.30 -15.80 -14.69
C SER A 205 -6.80 -16.01 -14.52
N LEU A 206 -6.30 -15.57 -13.37
CA LEU A 206 -4.95 -15.87 -12.90
C LEU A 206 -5.00 -17.00 -11.87
N VAL A 207 -4.00 -17.87 -11.90
CA VAL A 207 -3.82 -18.95 -10.93
C VAL A 207 -2.54 -18.73 -10.15
N VAL A 208 -2.68 -18.62 -8.84
CA VAL A 208 -1.57 -18.44 -7.90
C VAL A 208 -1.45 -19.68 -7.03
N ALA A 209 -0.28 -20.31 -7.04
CA ALA A 209 -0.01 -21.50 -6.25
C ALA A 209 0.95 -21.20 -5.10
N PHE A 210 0.56 -21.54 -3.88
CA PHE A 210 1.49 -21.59 -2.76
C PHE A 210 2.32 -22.87 -2.84
N VAL A 211 3.65 -22.73 -2.76
CA VAL A 211 4.57 -23.88 -2.76
C VAL A 211 4.53 -24.55 -1.39
N GLY A 212 4.04 -25.79 -1.36
CA GLY A 212 3.86 -26.59 -0.14
C GLY A 212 2.57 -27.41 -0.15
N ASP A 213 2.32 -28.10 0.97
CA ASP A 213 1.06 -28.79 1.25
C ASP A 213 0.28 -28.03 2.32
N PHE A 214 -0.77 -27.35 1.85
CA PHE A 214 -1.70 -26.56 2.66
C PHE A 214 -3.09 -27.19 2.73
N SER A 215 -3.15 -28.52 2.73
CA SER A 215 -4.40 -29.26 2.95
C SER A 215 -4.89 -29.09 4.39
N GLN A 216 -3.99 -29.18 5.37
CA GLN A 216 -4.32 -29.09 6.80
C GLN A 216 -3.70 -27.89 7.51
N ARG A 217 -2.55 -27.40 7.04
CA ARG A 217 -1.82 -26.28 7.65
C ARG A 217 -1.90 -25.04 6.76
N PRO A 218 -2.09 -23.84 7.31
CA PRO A 218 -2.15 -22.63 6.50
C PRO A 218 -0.77 -22.26 5.92
N PRO A 219 -0.72 -21.48 4.83
CA PRO A 219 0.50 -20.83 4.37
C PRO A 219 1.10 -19.92 5.44
N SER A 220 2.39 -19.62 5.34
CA SER A 220 3.01 -18.67 6.26
C SER A 220 2.49 -17.25 6.03
N ASP A 221 2.54 -16.42 7.08
CA ASP A 221 2.14 -15.01 6.99
C ASP A 221 2.88 -14.27 5.88
N CYS A 222 4.14 -14.62 5.64
CA CYS A 222 4.91 -13.99 4.57
C CYS A 222 4.44 -14.41 3.18
N GLN A 223 4.07 -15.68 2.98
CA GLN A 223 3.47 -16.14 1.72
C GLN A 223 2.16 -15.40 1.45
N LEU A 224 1.31 -15.25 2.47
CA LEU A 224 0.06 -14.50 2.38
C LEU A 224 0.31 -13.02 2.06
N ALA A 225 1.29 -12.38 2.70
CA ALA A 225 1.69 -11.01 2.41
C ALA A 225 2.20 -10.84 0.96
N THR A 226 3.04 -11.77 0.48
CA THR A 226 3.52 -11.79 -0.91
C THR A 226 2.37 -11.95 -1.90
N ALA A 227 1.38 -12.78 -1.59
CA ALA A 227 0.19 -12.93 -2.41
C ALA A 227 -0.63 -11.64 -2.48
N GLN A 228 -0.82 -10.93 -1.37
CA GLN A 228 -1.48 -9.62 -1.36
C GLN A 228 -0.70 -8.58 -2.17
N ALA A 229 0.63 -8.56 -2.05
CA ALA A 229 1.49 -7.67 -2.82
C ALA A 229 1.42 -7.97 -4.33
N LEU A 230 1.33 -9.24 -4.71
CA LEU A 230 1.14 -9.67 -6.09
C LEU A 230 -0.21 -9.20 -6.66
N LEU A 231 -1.30 -9.30 -5.89
CA LEU A 231 -2.60 -8.78 -6.29
C LEU A 231 -2.56 -7.27 -6.49
N LEU A 232 -1.92 -6.53 -5.57
CA LEU A 232 -1.78 -5.08 -5.67
C LEU A 232 -0.96 -4.67 -6.91
N GLU A 233 0.15 -5.35 -7.17
CA GLU A 233 0.97 -5.10 -8.36
C GLU A 233 0.19 -5.43 -9.64
N SER A 234 -0.61 -6.49 -9.64
CA SER A 234 -1.48 -6.86 -10.77
C SER A 234 -2.51 -5.78 -11.08
N LEU A 235 -3.13 -5.17 -10.05
CA LEU A 235 -4.03 -4.02 -10.21
C LEU A 235 -3.30 -2.80 -10.76
N LYS A 236 -2.12 -2.48 -10.20
CA LYS A 236 -1.29 -1.35 -10.62
C LYS A 236 -0.86 -1.47 -12.09
N ARG A 237 -0.50 -2.68 -12.53
CA ARG A 237 -0.15 -3.00 -13.92
C ARG A 237 -1.36 -3.09 -14.85
N ARG A 238 -2.59 -2.94 -14.33
CA ARG A 238 -3.86 -3.14 -15.08
C ARG A 238 -3.96 -4.52 -15.72
N ARG A 239 -3.42 -5.53 -15.04
CA ARG A 239 -3.51 -6.95 -15.42
C ARG A 239 -4.57 -7.71 -14.62
N LEU A 240 -5.28 -7.01 -13.75
CA LEU A 240 -6.37 -7.52 -12.93
C LEU A 240 -7.47 -6.45 -12.86
N HIS A 241 -8.72 -6.86 -13.06
CA HIS A 241 -9.86 -5.95 -12.97
C HIS A 241 -10.04 -5.44 -11.52
N PRO A 242 -10.41 -4.16 -11.29
CA PRO A 242 -10.60 -3.62 -9.93
C PRO A 242 -11.69 -4.33 -9.11
N GLU A 243 -12.67 -4.92 -9.78
CA GLU A 243 -13.75 -5.72 -9.17
C GLU A 243 -13.51 -7.23 -9.30
N TYR A 244 -12.25 -7.65 -9.18
CA TYR A 244 -11.89 -9.05 -9.20
C TYR A 244 -12.54 -9.83 -8.05
N ASN A 245 -12.66 -11.14 -8.25
CA ASN A 245 -13.09 -12.09 -7.23
C ASN A 245 -11.98 -13.10 -6.92
N LEU A 246 -11.88 -13.47 -5.65
CA LEU A 246 -10.92 -14.48 -5.17
C LEU A 246 -11.61 -15.81 -4.93
N PHE A 247 -10.97 -16.89 -5.36
CA PHE A 247 -11.48 -18.25 -5.17
C PHE A 247 -10.35 -19.18 -4.75
N VAL A 248 -10.72 -20.29 -4.11
CA VAL A 248 -9.79 -21.40 -3.83
C VAL A 248 -10.24 -22.65 -4.59
N VAL A 249 -9.26 -23.36 -5.16
CA VAL A 249 -9.48 -24.57 -5.96
C VAL A 249 -8.64 -25.72 -5.39
N GLY A 250 -9.05 -26.96 -5.66
CA GLY A 250 -8.36 -28.14 -5.18
C GLY A 250 -8.60 -28.44 -3.70
N ASN A 251 -7.67 -29.18 -3.09
CA ASN A 251 -7.66 -29.65 -1.70
C ASN A 251 -6.86 -28.72 -0.78
N ALA A 252 -6.96 -27.40 -0.98
CA ALA A 252 -6.27 -26.37 -0.19
C ALA A 252 -7.19 -25.77 0.89
N GLU A 253 -7.64 -26.59 1.84
CA GLU A 253 -8.66 -26.21 2.83
C GLU A 253 -8.14 -25.17 3.83
N ALA A 254 -6.88 -25.27 4.24
CA ALA A 254 -6.28 -24.28 5.12
C ALA A 254 -6.04 -22.94 4.43
N VAL A 255 -5.70 -22.93 3.13
CA VAL A 255 -5.65 -21.70 2.32
C VAL A 255 -7.01 -21.01 2.29
N GLN A 256 -8.08 -21.80 2.15
CA GLN A 256 -9.43 -21.27 2.15
C GLN A 256 -9.80 -20.59 3.48
N GLN A 257 -9.38 -21.12 4.63
CA GLN A 257 -9.67 -20.51 5.92
C GLN A 257 -9.07 -19.10 6.03
N GLU A 258 -7.85 -18.91 5.54
CA GLU A 258 -7.18 -17.60 5.53
C GLU A 258 -7.83 -16.65 4.52
N LEU A 259 -8.08 -17.12 3.29
CA LEU A 259 -8.62 -16.29 2.22
C LEU A 259 -10.07 -15.88 2.44
N GLN A 260 -10.83 -16.59 3.27
CA GLN A 260 -12.18 -16.19 3.66
C GLN A 260 -12.22 -14.84 4.37
N LEU A 261 -11.11 -14.44 5.00
CA LEU A 261 -10.97 -13.15 5.67
C LEU A 261 -10.62 -12.02 4.71
N TRP A 262 -10.24 -12.34 3.46
CA TRP A 262 -9.77 -11.36 2.50
C TRP A 262 -10.94 -10.60 1.85
N PRO A 263 -10.75 -9.32 1.52
CA PRO A 263 -11.72 -8.60 0.72
C PRO A 263 -11.89 -9.28 -0.64
N ARG A 264 -13.11 -9.26 -1.19
CA ARG A 264 -13.44 -9.84 -2.50
C ARG A 264 -13.35 -11.38 -2.58
N TYR A 265 -13.35 -12.08 -1.46
CA TYR A 265 -13.48 -13.53 -1.47
C TYR A 265 -14.86 -14.00 -1.95
N GLY A 266 -14.89 -14.71 -3.07
CA GLY A 266 -16.09 -15.21 -3.73
C GLY A 266 -16.48 -16.65 -3.39
N GLY A 267 -15.70 -17.35 -2.55
CA GLY A 267 -15.99 -18.72 -2.09
C GLY A 267 -15.17 -19.82 -2.77
N ARG A 268 -15.56 -21.08 -2.52
CA ARG A 268 -14.96 -22.27 -3.16
C ARG A 268 -15.72 -22.63 -4.42
N ARG A 269 -15.04 -22.74 -5.56
CA ARG A 269 -15.66 -23.25 -6.79
C ARG A 269 -15.62 -24.78 -6.75
N ARG A 270 -16.74 -25.43 -6.47
CA ARG A 270 -16.86 -26.90 -6.58
C ARG A 270 -16.95 -27.31 -8.05
N ARG A 271 -16.27 -28.41 -8.39
CA ARG A 271 -16.32 -29.07 -9.70
C ARG A 271 -17.79 -29.24 -10.13
N LYS A 272 -18.19 -28.65 -11.26
CA LYS A 272 -19.38 -29.17 -11.97
C LYS A 272 -19.00 -30.58 -12.40
N ARG A 273 -19.58 -31.59 -11.73
CA ARG A 273 -19.52 -32.97 -12.18
C ARG A 273 -20.03 -32.93 -13.62
N ARG A 274 -19.17 -33.22 -14.60
CA ARG A 274 -19.66 -33.52 -15.94
C ARG A 274 -20.49 -34.79 -15.76
N GLU A 275 -21.81 -34.66 -15.79
CA GLU A 275 -22.68 -35.79 -16.04
C GLU A 275 -22.23 -36.33 -17.40
N VAL A 276 -21.66 -37.53 -17.35
CA VAL A 276 -21.37 -38.32 -18.54
C VAL A 276 -22.72 -38.95 -18.88
N GLU A 277 -23.35 -38.44 -19.92
CA GLU A 277 -24.46 -39.10 -20.63
C GLU A 277 -23.87 -39.99 -21.74
#